data_AF-A0A519VM52-F1
#
_entry.id   AF-A0A519VM52-F1
#
_cell.length_a   1.000
_cell.length_b   1.000
_cell.length_c   1.000
_cell.angle_alpha   90.00
_cell.angle_beta   90.00
_cell.angle_gamma   90.00
#
_symmetry.space_group_name_H-M   'P 1'
#
loop_
_entity.id
_entity.type
_entity.pdbx_description
1 polymer ?
#
loop_
_entity_poly.entity_id
_entity_poly.type
_entity_poly.pdbx_seq_one_letter_code
_entity_poly.pdbx_strand_id
1 'polypeptide(L)'
;MKITTEYRRQSRRSLDKRVLSLKPFEHLFEIPSGWLKATRESLGISSRALEARLKISSGSVVRAEQREKEGNITLNMLRVIAAAMECKLVYAFLPLGKNQTFESILEQRAKILAEQILREVSHTMKLEAQSVDLENSEQERKKLVATLMEKLDARLWETKN
;
A
#
# COMPACT_ATOMS: atom_id res chain seq x y z
N MET A 1 12.26 -1.07 -21.94
CA MET A 1 12.24 -2.48 -21.48
C MET A 1 10.77 -2.88 -21.26
N LYS A 2 10.16 -3.72 -22.13
CA LYS A 2 8.77 -4.17 -21.93
C LYS A 2 8.77 -5.18 -20.78
N ILE A 3 8.30 -4.77 -19.62
CA ILE A 3 8.11 -5.68 -18.48
C ILE A 3 7.00 -6.66 -18.88
N THR A 4 7.32 -7.96 -18.96
CA THR A 4 6.35 -9.01 -19.28
C THR A 4 5.37 -9.21 -18.12
N THR A 5 4.14 -9.62 -18.44
CA THR A 5 3.09 -9.92 -17.46
C THR A 5 3.55 -10.91 -16.39
N GLU A 6 4.28 -11.95 -16.80
CA GLU A 6 4.78 -12.98 -15.88
C GLU A 6 5.75 -12.40 -14.85
N TYR A 7 6.62 -11.46 -15.26
CA TYR A 7 7.52 -10.77 -14.33
C TYR A 7 6.75 -9.95 -13.28
N ARG A 8 5.65 -9.28 -13.67
CA ARG A 8 4.81 -8.54 -12.71
C ARG A 8 4.13 -9.47 -11.72
N ARG A 9 3.62 -10.62 -12.18
CA ARG A 9 3.02 -11.66 -11.33
C ARG A 9 4.03 -12.21 -10.33
N GLN A 10 5.23 -12.55 -10.78
CA GLN A 10 6.31 -13.02 -9.90
C GLN A 10 6.74 -11.96 -8.89
N SER A 11 6.88 -10.70 -9.33
CA SER A 11 7.23 -9.57 -8.46
C SER A 11 6.17 -9.36 -7.37
N ARG A 12 4.88 -9.42 -7.73
CA ARG A 12 3.77 -9.33 -6.77
C ARG A 12 3.82 -10.42 -5.72
N ARG A 13 3.99 -11.69 -6.14
CA ARG A 13 4.12 -12.83 -5.21
C ARG A 13 5.32 -12.67 -4.26
N SER A 14 6.45 -12.15 -4.75
CA SER A 14 7.63 -11.89 -3.92
C SER A 14 7.36 -10.78 -2.89
N LEU A 15 6.69 -9.69 -3.30
CA LEU A 15 6.30 -8.61 -2.40
C LEU A 15 5.28 -9.07 -1.35
N ASP A 16 4.31 -9.88 -1.74
CA ASP A 16 3.30 -10.42 -0.81
C ASP A 16 3.94 -11.26 0.30
N LYS A 17 4.91 -12.11 -0.04
CA LYS A 17 5.68 -12.86 0.97
C LYS A 17 6.37 -11.95 1.98
N ARG A 18 6.95 -10.83 1.51
CA ARG A 18 7.62 -9.85 2.39
C ARG A 18 6.60 -9.10 3.26
N VAL A 19 5.51 -8.62 2.69
CA VAL A 19 4.46 -7.90 3.44
C VAL A 19 3.84 -8.79 4.50
N LEU A 20 3.53 -10.05 4.18
CA LEU A 20 2.96 -10.99 5.14
C LEU A 20 3.89 -11.23 6.34
N SER A 21 5.21 -11.19 6.14
CA SER A 21 6.18 -11.28 7.24
C SER A 21 6.24 -10.01 8.12
N LEU A 22 5.80 -8.86 7.59
CA LEU A 22 5.80 -7.57 8.31
C LEU A 22 4.48 -7.32 9.08
N LYS A 23 3.36 -7.92 8.66
CA LYS A 23 2.04 -7.71 9.28
C LYS A 23 1.97 -7.96 10.78
N PRO A 24 2.65 -8.96 11.37
CA PRO A 24 2.64 -9.14 12.82
C PRO A 24 3.13 -7.90 13.57
N PHE A 25 3.98 -7.07 12.96
CA PHE A 25 4.54 -5.87 13.58
C PHE A 25 3.66 -4.62 13.36
N GLU A 26 2.53 -4.71 12.65
CA GLU A 26 1.68 -3.55 12.32
C GLU A 26 1.26 -2.75 13.56
N HIS A 27 0.89 -3.45 14.62
CA HIS A 27 0.48 -2.85 15.89
C HIS A 27 1.62 -2.22 16.70
N LEU A 28 2.88 -2.49 16.36
CA LEU A 28 4.05 -1.90 17.01
C LEU A 28 4.40 -0.52 16.44
N PHE A 29 3.75 -0.09 15.35
CA PHE A 29 4.10 1.16 14.67
C PHE A 29 3.42 2.39 15.28
N GLU A 30 2.46 2.23 16.20
CA GLU A 30 1.76 3.34 16.84
C GLU A 30 2.48 3.79 18.12
N ILE A 31 3.33 4.81 17.99
CA ILE A 31 3.95 5.51 19.12
C ILE A 31 3.30 6.89 19.25
N PRO A 32 2.56 7.21 20.33
CA PRO A 32 1.83 8.48 20.47
C PRO A 32 2.71 9.74 20.39
N SER A 33 3.97 9.63 20.78
CA SER A 33 4.98 10.71 20.69
C SER A 33 5.69 10.80 19.34
N GLY A 34 5.48 9.83 18.44
CA GLY A 34 6.29 9.64 17.24
C GLY A 34 7.59 8.88 17.51
N TRP A 35 8.13 8.26 16.45
CA TRP A 35 9.36 7.47 16.51
C TRP A 35 10.58 8.34 16.77
N LEU A 36 10.62 9.55 16.21
CA LEU A 36 11.75 10.47 16.35
C LEU A 36 11.95 10.84 17.82
N LYS A 37 10.89 11.33 18.47
CA LYS A 37 10.96 11.75 19.87
C LYS A 37 11.26 10.58 20.79
N ALA A 38 10.56 9.47 20.63
CA ALA A 38 10.76 8.27 21.45
C ALA A 38 12.19 7.73 21.34
N THR A 39 12.72 7.63 20.11
CA THR A 39 14.09 7.16 19.87
C THR A 39 15.10 8.13 20.50
N ARG A 40 14.95 9.44 20.24
CA ARG A 40 15.84 10.47 20.78
C ARG A 40 15.90 10.40 22.31
N GLU A 41 14.75 10.30 22.98
CA GLU A 41 14.66 10.24 24.44
C GLU A 41 15.22 8.93 25.00
N SER A 42 14.99 7.79 24.33
CA SER A 42 15.56 6.50 24.73
C SER A 42 17.10 6.48 24.70
N LEU A 43 17.70 7.28 23.81
CA LEU A 43 19.15 7.44 23.70
C LEU A 43 19.72 8.52 24.63
N GLY A 44 18.88 9.19 25.43
CA GLY A 44 19.29 10.30 26.30
C GLY A 44 19.74 11.56 25.54
N ILE A 45 19.38 11.70 24.26
CA ILE A 45 19.78 12.84 23.43
C ILE A 45 18.81 14.00 23.66
N SER A 46 19.29 15.19 24.05
CA SER A 46 18.44 16.38 24.11
C SER A 46 18.16 16.94 22.71
N SER A 47 17.05 17.66 22.51
CA SER A 47 16.75 18.30 21.22
C SER A 47 17.87 19.23 20.77
N ARG A 48 18.47 20.00 21.69
CA ARG A 48 19.62 20.88 21.41
C ARG A 48 20.87 20.10 21.00
N ALA A 49 21.14 18.97 21.64
CA ALA A 49 22.28 18.13 21.28
C ALA A 49 22.10 17.53 19.88
N LEU A 50 20.88 17.09 19.53
CA LEU A 50 20.58 16.59 18.20
C LEU A 50 20.65 17.69 17.13
N GLU A 51 20.19 18.91 17.45
CA GLU A 51 20.33 20.09 16.59
C GLU A 51 21.81 20.42 16.32
N ALA A 52 22.66 20.34 17.35
CA ALA A 52 24.10 20.52 17.22
C ALA A 52 24.75 19.43 16.35
N ARG A 53 24.39 18.16 16.54
CA ARG A 53 24.85 17.04 15.68
C ARG A 53 24.45 17.26 14.21
N LEU A 54 23.25 17.78 13.99
CA LEU A 54 22.70 18.05 12.66
C LEU A 54 23.14 19.39 12.04
N LYS A 55 23.77 20.28 12.83
CA LYS A 55 24.13 21.66 12.44
C LYS A 55 22.93 22.47 11.92
N ILE A 56 21.78 22.34 12.59
CA ILE A 56 20.53 23.04 12.24
C ILE A 56 20.11 24.03 13.32
N SER A 57 19.15 24.91 13.00
CA SER A 57 18.70 25.96 13.91
C SER A 57 17.96 25.42 15.13
N SER A 58 18.00 26.19 16.21
CA SER A 58 17.32 25.86 17.45
C SER A 58 15.81 25.68 17.27
N GLY A 59 15.24 24.71 17.97
CA GLY A 59 13.85 24.29 17.87
C GLY A 59 13.48 23.54 16.59
N SER A 60 14.44 23.27 15.68
CA SER A 60 14.18 22.49 14.47
C SER A 60 13.86 21.04 14.76
N VAL A 61 14.49 20.44 15.77
CA VAL A 61 14.18 19.05 16.16
C VAL A 61 12.78 18.98 16.74
N VAL A 62 12.39 19.90 17.61
CA VAL A 62 11.04 19.96 18.19
C VAL A 62 9.98 20.12 17.11
N ARG A 63 10.22 20.98 16.11
CA ARG A 63 9.32 21.11 14.94
C ARG A 63 9.27 19.83 14.10
N ALA A 64 10.39 19.13 13.96
CA ALA A 64 10.44 17.87 13.23
C ALA A 64 9.65 16.76 13.95
N GLU A 65 9.75 16.67 15.29
CA GLU A 65 8.94 15.75 16.12
C GLU A 65 7.44 16.02 15.93
N GLN A 66 7.03 17.29 15.98
CA GLN A 66 5.64 17.66 15.78
C GLN A 66 5.15 17.31 14.37
N ARG A 67 5.95 17.60 13.34
CA ARG A 67 5.62 17.26 11.95
C ARG A 67 5.57 15.77 11.70
N GLU A 68 6.41 14.96 12.36
CA GLU A 68 6.33 13.51 12.28
C GLU A 68 4.99 13.03 12.81
N LYS A 69 4.58 13.49 13.98
CA LYS A 69 3.29 13.13 14.59
C LYS A 69 2.10 13.50 13.71
N GLU A 70 2.18 14.63 13.01
CA GLU A 70 1.15 15.09 12.08
C GLU A 70 1.22 14.43 10.69
N GLY A 71 2.25 13.62 10.39
CA GLY A 71 2.49 13.07 9.06
C GLY A 71 2.99 14.09 8.02
N ASN A 72 3.40 15.28 8.47
CA ASN A 72 3.85 16.41 7.65
C ASN A 72 5.39 16.48 7.50
N ILE A 73 6.09 15.36 7.72
CA ILE A 73 7.55 15.25 7.58
C ILE A 73 7.94 14.47 6.33
N THR A 74 9.03 14.87 5.68
CA THR A 74 9.54 14.12 4.52
C THR A 74 10.36 12.91 4.97
N LEU A 75 10.30 11.82 4.20
CA LEU A 75 11.17 10.65 4.42
C LEU A 75 12.65 11.02 4.39
N ASN A 76 13.03 12.04 3.60
CA ASN A 76 14.42 12.49 3.55
C ASN A 76 14.86 13.10 4.88
N MET A 77 14.03 13.95 5.49
CA MET A 77 14.31 14.54 6.79
C MET A 77 14.41 13.45 7.87
N LEU A 78 13.47 12.50 7.89
CA LEU A 78 13.51 11.37 8.82
C LEU A 78 14.78 10.53 8.67
N ARG A 79 15.26 10.28 7.44
CA ARG A 79 16.53 9.57 7.22
C ARG A 79 17.73 10.32 7.78
N VAL A 80 17.81 11.63 7.55
CA VAL A 80 18.91 12.47 8.04
C VAL A 80 18.93 12.49 9.57
N ILE A 81 17.77 12.66 10.20
CA ILE A 81 17.65 12.67 11.67
C ILE A 81 17.95 11.28 12.25
N ALA A 82 17.43 10.21 11.65
CA ALA A 82 17.73 8.84 12.07
C ALA A 82 19.23 8.55 12.01
N ALA A 83 19.91 8.92 10.91
CA ALA A 83 21.34 8.73 10.77
C ALA A 83 22.14 9.49 11.84
N ALA A 84 21.69 10.70 12.22
CA ALA A 84 22.29 11.47 13.31
C ALA A 84 22.03 10.87 14.70
N MET A 85 21.18 9.86 14.83
CA MET A 85 20.96 9.03 16.02
C MET A 85 21.51 7.61 15.84
N GLU A 86 22.39 7.39 14.85
CA GLU A 86 22.97 6.07 14.52
C GLU A 86 21.90 5.00 14.21
N CYS A 87 20.75 5.47 13.73
CA CYS A 87 19.59 4.67 13.38
C CYS A 87 19.36 4.69 11.87
N LYS A 88 18.64 3.68 11.36
CA LYS A 88 18.23 3.60 9.95
C LYS A 88 16.72 3.69 9.84
N LEU A 89 16.22 4.61 9.02
CA LEU A 89 14.81 4.62 8.63
C LEU A 89 14.53 3.46 7.66
N VAL A 90 13.57 2.62 8.02
CA VAL A 90 13.00 1.58 7.14
C VAL A 90 11.55 1.96 6.87
N TYR A 91 11.13 1.89 5.60
CA TYR A 91 9.74 2.15 5.20
C TYR A 91 9.25 1.03 4.28
N ALA A 92 7.96 0.74 4.33
CA ALA A 92 7.30 -0.25 3.49
C ALA A 92 5.87 0.18 3.18
N PHE A 93 5.33 -0.26 2.04
CA PHE A 93 3.90 -0.17 1.77
C PHE A 93 3.22 -1.46 2.21
N LEU A 94 2.17 -1.33 3.02
CA LEU A 94 1.32 -2.43 3.44
C LEU A 94 -0.08 -2.26 2.82
N PRO A 95 -0.70 -3.33 2.28
CA PRO A 95 -2.11 -3.35 1.89
C PRO A 95 -3.02 -2.92 3.03
N LEU A 96 -3.94 -2.00 2.74
CA LEU A 96 -4.93 -1.51 3.71
C LEU A 96 -5.88 -2.65 4.08
N GLY A 97 -5.80 -3.13 5.33
CA GLY A 97 -6.72 -4.11 5.88
C GLY A 97 -6.06 -5.39 6.39
N LYS A 98 -6.73 -6.02 7.36
CA LYS A 98 -6.26 -7.25 8.00
C LYS A 98 -6.11 -8.36 6.97
N ASN A 99 -4.92 -8.98 6.92
CA ASN A 99 -4.59 -10.10 6.02
C ASN A 99 -4.73 -9.85 4.50
N GLN A 100 -4.92 -8.61 4.03
CA GLN A 100 -4.84 -8.29 2.59
C GLN A 100 -3.42 -8.39 2.01
N THR A 101 -3.34 -8.74 0.72
CA THR A 101 -2.13 -8.83 -0.10
C THR A 101 -2.26 -7.94 -1.35
N PHE A 102 -1.17 -7.69 -2.07
CA PHE A 102 -1.24 -7.03 -3.37
C PHE A 102 -2.02 -7.88 -4.39
N GLU A 103 -1.93 -9.21 -4.33
CA GLU A 103 -2.78 -10.11 -5.13
C GLU A 103 -4.26 -9.89 -4.82
N SER A 104 -4.66 -9.84 -3.53
CA SER A 104 -6.07 -9.69 -3.15
C SER A 104 -6.63 -8.33 -3.58
N ILE A 105 -5.82 -7.25 -3.50
CA ILE A 105 -6.22 -5.93 -4.01
C ILE A 105 -6.57 -6.01 -5.50
N LEU A 106 -5.73 -6.68 -6.30
CA LEU A 106 -5.96 -6.81 -7.73
C LEU A 106 -7.18 -7.69 -8.03
N GLU A 107 -7.36 -8.77 -7.28
CA GLU A 107 -8.51 -9.65 -7.43
C GLU A 107 -9.83 -8.91 -7.13
N GLN A 108 -9.86 -8.10 -6.06
CA GLN A 108 -11.02 -7.27 -5.73
C GLN A 108 -11.36 -6.29 -6.85
N ARG A 109 -10.36 -5.59 -7.38
CA ARG A 109 -10.55 -4.68 -8.53
C ARG A 109 -11.04 -5.41 -9.77
N ALA A 110 -10.50 -6.60 -10.05
CA ALA A 110 -10.93 -7.42 -11.18
C ALA A 110 -12.37 -7.91 -11.02
N LYS A 111 -12.80 -8.25 -9.81
CA LYS A 111 -14.20 -8.59 -9.53
C LYS A 111 -15.13 -7.40 -9.78
N ILE A 112 -14.78 -6.20 -9.30
CA ILE A 112 -15.55 -4.98 -9.53
C ILE A 112 -15.69 -4.68 -11.02
N LEU A 113 -14.59 -4.71 -11.76
CA LEU A 113 -14.62 -4.48 -13.21
C LEU A 113 -15.40 -5.56 -13.97
N ALA A 114 -15.22 -6.83 -13.61
CA ALA A 114 -15.97 -7.93 -14.23
C ALA A 114 -17.47 -7.78 -14.01
N GLU A 115 -17.90 -7.38 -12.81
CA GLU A 115 -19.32 -7.10 -12.53
C GLU A 115 -19.86 -5.94 -13.36
N GLN A 116 -19.08 -4.86 -13.55
CA GLN A 116 -19.48 -3.75 -14.41
C GLN A 116 -19.66 -4.18 -15.86
N ILE A 117 -18.68 -4.91 -16.42
CA ILE A 117 -18.74 -5.43 -17.80
C ILE A 117 -19.96 -6.35 -17.97
N LEU A 118 -20.18 -7.28 -17.05
CA LEU A 118 -21.31 -8.22 -17.14
C LEU A 118 -22.65 -7.50 -17.00
N ARG A 119 -22.75 -6.46 -16.16
CA ARG A 119 -23.97 -5.64 -16.08
C ARG A 119 -24.26 -4.95 -17.39
N GLU A 120 -23.27 -4.29 -18.01
CA GLU A 120 -23.43 -3.63 -19.32
C GLU A 120 -23.91 -4.62 -20.39
N VAL A 121 -23.24 -5.78 -20.49
CA VAL A 121 -23.64 -6.84 -21.43
C VAL A 121 -25.04 -7.34 -21.14
N SER A 122 -25.42 -7.54 -19.86
CA SER A 122 -26.77 -7.99 -19.49
C SER A 122 -27.86 -6.96 -19.83
N HIS A 123 -27.55 -5.66 -19.75
CA HIS A 123 -28.46 -4.59 -20.15
C HIS A 123 -28.69 -4.60 -21.67
N THR A 124 -27.65 -4.87 -22.46
CA THR A 124 -27.77 -5.06 -23.92
C THR A 124 -28.51 -6.35 -24.27
N MET A 125 -28.21 -7.47 -23.59
CA MET A 125 -28.83 -8.78 -23.88
C MET A 125 -30.29 -8.90 -23.40
N LYS A 126 -30.73 -8.12 -22.39
CA LYS A 126 -32.16 -8.02 -22.02
C LYS A 126 -33.04 -7.48 -23.14
N LEU A 127 -32.47 -6.76 -24.11
CA LEU A 127 -33.18 -6.31 -25.31
C LEU A 127 -33.31 -7.42 -26.38
N GLU A 128 -32.63 -8.56 -26.21
CA GLU A 128 -32.57 -9.68 -27.18
C GLU A 128 -33.20 -11.00 -26.67
N ALA A 129 -33.89 -10.97 -25.52
CA ALA A 129 -34.66 -12.09 -24.96
C ALA A 129 -33.89 -13.44 -24.89
N GLN A 130 -32.90 -13.53 -24.00
CA GLN A 130 -32.27 -14.81 -23.68
C GLN A 130 -32.10 -14.96 -22.16
N SER A 131 -32.66 -16.04 -21.60
CA SER A 131 -32.54 -16.42 -20.19
C SER A 131 -31.16 -17.03 -19.94
N VAL A 132 -30.30 -16.32 -19.21
CA VAL A 132 -28.96 -16.80 -18.84
C VAL A 132 -29.05 -17.71 -17.62
N ASP A 133 -28.52 -18.92 -17.75
CA ASP A 133 -28.35 -19.89 -16.67
C ASP A 133 -27.32 -19.39 -15.63
N LEU A 134 -27.72 -19.38 -14.34
CA LEU A 134 -26.97 -18.72 -13.26
C LEU A 134 -25.61 -19.39 -12.98
N GLU A 135 -25.50 -20.69 -13.19
CA GLU A 135 -24.27 -21.44 -12.93
C GLU A 135 -23.20 -21.19 -14.02
N ASN A 136 -23.62 -21.01 -15.27
CA ASN A 136 -22.76 -20.52 -16.35
C ASN A 136 -22.26 -19.09 -16.09
N SER A 137 -23.12 -18.23 -15.55
CA SER A 137 -22.78 -16.83 -15.26
C SER A 137 -21.64 -16.69 -14.24
N GLU A 138 -21.62 -17.51 -13.19
CA GLU A 138 -20.53 -17.49 -12.21
C GLU A 138 -19.20 -18.01 -12.78
N GLN A 139 -19.24 -19.03 -13.64
CA GLN A 139 -18.03 -19.52 -14.30
C GLN A 139 -17.45 -18.50 -15.28
N GLU A 140 -18.31 -17.82 -16.04
CA GLU A 140 -17.92 -16.72 -16.94
C GLU A 140 -17.29 -15.57 -16.16
N ARG A 141 -17.91 -15.17 -15.03
CA ARG A 141 -17.36 -14.15 -14.15
C ARG A 141 -15.96 -14.52 -13.65
N LYS A 142 -15.74 -15.75 -13.18
CA LYS A 142 -14.42 -16.22 -12.74
C LYS A 142 -13.38 -16.19 -13.87
N LYS A 143 -13.74 -16.62 -15.08
CA LYS A 143 -12.85 -16.57 -16.26
C LYS A 143 -12.51 -15.13 -16.64
N LEU A 144 -13.48 -14.22 -16.58
CA LEU A 144 -13.28 -12.80 -16.86
C LEU A 144 -12.32 -12.18 -15.83
N VAL A 145 -12.54 -12.41 -14.53
CA VAL A 145 -11.63 -11.96 -13.45
C VAL A 145 -10.21 -12.45 -13.69
N ALA A 146 -10.03 -13.75 -13.97
CA ALA A 146 -8.70 -14.32 -14.23
C ALA A 146 -8.02 -13.66 -15.44
N THR A 147 -8.78 -13.43 -16.51
CA THR A 147 -8.29 -12.78 -17.73
C THR A 147 -7.88 -11.33 -17.47
N LEU A 148 -8.67 -10.58 -16.70
CA LEU A 148 -8.37 -9.19 -16.34
C LEU A 148 -7.10 -9.11 -15.48
N MET A 149 -6.95 -10.00 -14.50
CA MET A 149 -5.76 -10.08 -13.65
C MET A 149 -4.51 -10.50 -14.41
N GLU A 150 -4.65 -11.44 -15.36
CA GLU A 150 -3.55 -11.87 -16.22
C GLU A 150 -3.13 -10.75 -17.17
N LYS A 151 -4.07 -10.12 -17.88
CA LYS A 151 -3.73 -9.05 -18.81
C LYS A 151 -3.30 -7.76 -18.12
N LEU A 152 -3.52 -7.63 -16.81
CA LEU A 152 -3.34 -6.40 -16.03
C LEU A 152 -4.03 -5.24 -16.74
N ASP A 153 -5.32 -5.46 -17.04
CA ASP A 153 -6.14 -4.49 -17.76
C ASP A 153 -6.07 -3.12 -17.05
N ALA A 154 -5.74 -2.06 -17.79
CA ALA A 154 -5.57 -0.72 -17.22
C ALA A 154 -6.85 -0.24 -16.53
N ARG A 155 -8.02 -0.68 -17.02
CA ARG A 155 -9.34 -0.34 -16.49
C ARG A 155 -9.54 -0.79 -15.04
N LEU A 156 -8.75 -1.76 -14.54
CA LEU A 156 -8.74 -2.16 -13.12
C LEU A 156 -8.48 -0.97 -12.16
N TRP A 157 -7.93 0.12 -12.67
CA TRP A 157 -7.66 1.35 -11.91
C TRP A 157 -8.51 2.55 -12.34
N GLU A 158 -9.36 2.39 -13.35
CA GLU A 158 -10.27 3.43 -13.85
C GLU A 158 -11.68 3.28 -13.28
N THR A 159 -12.05 2.08 -12.81
CA THR A 159 -13.30 1.84 -12.11
C THR A 159 -13.37 2.68 -10.83
N LYS A 160 -14.30 3.63 -10.77
CA LYS A 160 -14.60 4.36 -9.54
C LYS A 160 -15.17 3.38 -8.50
N ASN A 161 -14.63 3.45 -7.29
CA ASN A 161 -15.25 2.85 -6.09
C ASN A 161 -16.59 3.51 -5.80
#